data_AF-A0A0R2QEL0-F1
#
_entry.id   AF-A0A0R2QEL0-F1
#
_cell.length_a   1.000
_cell.length_b   1.000
_cell.length_c   1.000
_cell.angle_alpha   90.00
_cell.angle_beta   90.00
_cell.angle_gamma   90.00
#
_symmetry.space_group_name_H-M   'P 1'
#
loop_
_entity.id
_entity.type
_entity.pdbx_description
1 polymer ?
#
loop_
_entity_poly.entity_id
_entity_poly.type
_entity_poly.pdbx_seq_one_letter_code
_entity_poly.pdbx_strand_id
1 'polypeptide(L)' 'VVGTIDFVGIDAAQIATVLRNNGIVDTEPYRKLGRNQLRVSMFPAVDPSDVQLLTSSIDYIVEQLS' A
#
# COMPACT_ATOMS: atom_id res chain seq x y z
N VAL A 1 -9.99 -6.20 -9.88
CA VAL A 1 -10.59 -5.04 -9.17
C VAL A 1 -9.48 -4.23 -8.52
N VAL A 2 -9.74 -2.97 -8.13
CA VAL A 2 -8.74 -2.15 -7.43
C VAL A 2 -9.34 -1.71 -6.09
N GLY A 3 -8.59 -1.93 -5.01
CA GLY A 3 -8.94 -1.48 -3.66
C GLY A 3 -8.11 -0.26 -3.26
N THR A 4 -8.63 0.53 -2.33
CA THR A 4 -7.94 1.69 -1.78
C THR A 4 -8.04 1.72 -0.27
N ILE A 5 -6.95 2.08 0.40
CA ILE A 5 -6.84 2.13 1.86
C ILE A 5 -6.45 3.55 2.24
N ASP A 6 -7.36 4.28 2.90
CA ASP A 6 -7.06 5.61 3.45
C ASP A 6 -6.39 5.47 4.82
N PHE A 7 -5.36 6.28 5.08
CA PHE A 7 -4.61 6.26 6.33
C PHE A 7 -4.88 7.53 7.15
N VAL A 8 -4.92 7.37 8.48
CA VAL A 8 -5.10 8.47 9.45
C VAL A 8 -3.97 8.41 10.46
N GLY A 9 -3.32 9.55 10.71
CA GLY A 9 -2.23 9.66 11.69
C GLY A 9 -0.86 9.13 11.21
N ILE A 10 -0.78 8.55 10.01
CA ILE A 10 0.46 8.08 9.39
C ILE A 10 0.50 8.46 7.90
N ASP A 11 1.69 8.78 7.38
CA ASP A 11 1.90 9.19 5.99
C ASP A 11 1.99 7.99 5.04
N ALA A 12 0.99 7.81 4.18
CA ALA A 12 0.96 6.73 3.19
C ALA A 12 2.09 6.85 2.16
N ALA A 13 2.63 8.04 1.90
CA ALA A 13 3.77 8.21 0.99
C ALA A 13 5.05 7.61 1.56
N GLN A 14 5.23 7.64 2.89
CA GLN A 14 6.34 6.98 3.56
C GLN A 14 6.20 5.46 3.46
N ILE A 15 5.00 4.93 3.70
CA ILE A 15 4.71 3.50 3.54
C ILE A 15 5.01 3.04 2.10
N ALA A 16 4.51 3.77 1.10
CA ALA A 16 4.77 3.47 -0.32
C ALA A 16 6.26 3.51 -0.66
N THR A 17 7.02 4.45 -0.08
CA THR A 17 8.47 4.55 -0.27
C THR A 17 9.19 3.32 0.29
N VAL A 18 8.83 2.86 1.50
CA VAL A 18 9.41 1.66 2.11
C VAL A 18 9.07 0.41 1.30
N LEU A 19 7.81 0.26 0.87
CA LEU A 19 7.37 -0.84 -0.01
C LEU A 19 8.20 -0.86 -1.30
N ARG A 20 8.36 0.29 -1.96
CA ARG A 20 9.12 0.44 -3.20
C ARG A 20 10.59 0.05 -3.04
N ASN A 21 11.22 0.46 -1.93
CA ASN A 21 12.60 0.09 -1.62
C ASN A 21 12.79 -1.43 -1.41
N ASN A 22 11.69 -2.15 -1.11
CA ASN A 22 11.66 -3.61 -0.96
C ASN A 22 11.07 -4.34 -2.18
N GLY A 23 10.93 -3.64 -3.32
CA GLY A 23 10.47 -4.23 -4.58
C GLY A 23 8.95 -4.35 -4.73
N ILE A 24 8.17 -3.89 -3.74
CA ILE A 24 6.70 -3.82 -3.83
C ILE A 24 6.34 -2.45 -4.42
N VAL A 25 6.06 -2.43 -5.72
CA VAL A 25 5.89 -1.19 -6.50
C VAL A 25 4.43 -0.89 -6.81
N ASP A 26 4.18 0.35 -7.20
CA ASP A 26 2.91 0.84 -7.76
C ASP A 26 1.72 0.79 -6.79
N THR A 27 2.03 0.93 -5.49
CA THR A 27 1.05 1.06 -4.39
C THR A 27 0.62 2.52 -4.15
N GLU A 28 1.23 3.48 -4.83
CA GLU A 28 0.91 4.90 -4.71
C GLU A 28 -0.53 5.23 -5.13
N PRO A 29 -1.15 6.25 -4.51
CA PRO A 29 -2.51 6.66 -4.87
C PRO A 29 -2.55 7.27 -6.28
N TYR A 30 -3.76 7.43 -6.81
CA TYR A 30 -3.93 8.15 -8.06
C TYR A 30 -3.41 9.60 -7.92
N ARG A 31 -2.45 9.98 -8.78
CA ARG A 31 -1.66 11.21 -8.64
C ARG A 31 -2.46 12.51 -8.45
N LYS A 32 -3.68 12.59 -8.98
CA LYS A 32 -4.53 13.80 -8.90
C LYS A 32 -5.61 13.73 -7.80
N LEU A 33 -5.66 12.66 -7.02
CA LEU A 33 -6.70 12.46 -6.01
C LEU A 33 -6.43 13.24 -4.72
N GLY A 34 -5.16 13.51 -4.40
CA GLY A 34 -4.77 14.31 -3.23
C GLY A 34 -5.13 13.67 -1.89
N ARG A 35 -5.26 12.34 -1.82
CA ARG A 35 -5.62 11.60 -0.60
C ARG A 35 -4.41 10.88 -0.01
N ASN A 36 -4.38 10.81 1.32
CA ASN A 36 -3.43 10.00 2.09
C ASN A 36 -3.82 8.53 2.03
N GLN A 37 -3.47 7.87 0.93
CA GLN A 37 -4.06 6.60 0.53
C GLN A 37 -3.04 5.70 -0.17
N LEU A 38 -3.18 4.39 -0.02
CA LEU A 38 -2.56 3.39 -0.89
C LEU A 38 -3.60 2.77 -1.83
N ARG A 39 -3.14 2.31 -2.99
CA ARG A 39 -3.97 1.64 -4.00
C ARG A 39 -3.42 0.26 -4.30
N VAL A 40 -4.28 -0.76 -4.26
CA VAL A 40 -3.90 -2.16 -4.45
C VAL A 40 -4.67 -2.74 -5.64
N SER A 41 -3.91 -3.17 -6.65
CA SER A 41 -4.48 -3.82 -7.84
C SER A 41 -4.67 -5.32 -7.57
N MET A 42 -5.92 -5.78 -7.62
CA MET A 42 -6.33 -7.16 -7.39
C MET A 42 -7.04 -7.68 -8.65
N PHE A 43 -6.36 -7.61 -9.80
CA PHE A 43 -6.85 -8.21 -11.03
C PHE A 43 -6.75 -9.74 -10.97
N PRO A 44 -7.46 -10.50 -11.83
CA PRO A 44 -7.50 -11.97 -11.74
C PRO A 44 -6.14 -12.69 -11.80
N ALA A 45 -5.09 -12.01 -12.30
CA ALA A 45 -3.74 -12.56 -12.35
C ALA A 45 -2.94 -12.42 -11.03
N VAL A 46 -3.47 -11.67 -10.05
CA VAL A 46 -2.82 -11.50 -8.74
C VAL A 46 -3.32 -12.59 -7.81
N ASP A 47 -2.39 -13.33 -7.19
CA ASP A 47 -2.73 -14.35 -6.21
C ASP A 47 -3.30 -13.69 -4.93
N PRO A 48 -4.43 -14.17 -4.37
CA PRO A 48 -4.95 -13.65 -3.11
C PRO A 48 -3.94 -13.64 -1.96
N SER A 49 -3.01 -14.60 -1.94
CA SER A 49 -1.96 -14.68 -0.91
C SER A 49 -0.94 -13.53 -1.01
N ASP A 50 -0.67 -13.00 -2.21
CA ASP A 50 0.19 -11.82 -2.38
C ASP A 50 -0.46 -10.57 -1.75
N VAL A 51 -1.78 -10.45 -1.84
CA VAL A 51 -2.53 -9.36 -1.19
C VAL A 51 -2.45 -9.47 0.33
N GLN A 52 -2.54 -10.69 0.87
CA GLN A 52 -2.38 -10.94 2.31
C GLN A 52 -0.97 -10.59 2.79
N LEU A 53 0.06 -10.96 2.02
CA LEU A 53 1.45 -10.60 2.33
C LEU A 53 1.67 -9.09 2.24
N LEU A 54 1.06 -8.41 1.28
CA LEU A 54 1.09 -6.96 1.18
C LEU A 54 0.48 -6.29 2.42
N THR A 55 -0.68 -6.76 2.88
CA THR A 55 -1.31 -6.21 4.10
C THR A 55 -0.45 -6.43 5.33
N SER A 56 0.13 -7.63 5.52
CA SER A 56 1.04 -7.90 6.63
C SER A 56 2.32 -7.06 6.57
N SER A 57 2.81 -6.78 5.35
CA SER A 57 3.97 -5.90 5.15
C SER A 57 3.63 -4.46 5.51
N ILE A 58 2.43 -3.98 5.17
CA ILE A 58 1.94 -2.66 5.57
C ILE A 58 1.81 -2.57 7.09
N ASP A 59 1.22 -3.58 7.74
CA ASP A 59 1.09 -3.63 9.20
C ASP A 59 2.46 -3.50 9.89
N TYR A 60 3.45 -4.28 9.46
CA TYR A 60 4.82 -4.19 9.97
C TYR A 60 5.41 -2.78 9.79
N ILE A 61 5.27 -2.18 8.60
CA ILE A 61 5.80 -0.83 8.34
C ILE A 61 5.12 0.20 9.24
N VAL A 62 3.79 0.14 9.39
CA VAL A 62 3.02 1.04 10.25
C VAL A 62 3.50 0.93 11.70
N GLU A 63 3.72 -0.28 12.21
CA GLU A 63 4.25 -0.51 13.56
C GLU A 63 5.64 0.11 13.77
N GLN A 64 6.52 0.06 12.77
CA GLN A 64 7.87 0.65 12.88
C GLN A 64 7.91 2.18 12.74
N LEU A 65 6.86 2.79 12.17
CA LEU A 65 6.75 4.24 11.99
C LEU A 65 5.95 4.93 13.11
N SER A 66 5.34 4.17 14.02
CA SER A 66 4.49 4.65 15.12
C SER A 66 5.27 5.05 16.37
#